data_AF-A0A501PZ10-F1
#
_entry.id   AF-A0A501PZ10-F1
#
_cell.length_a   1.000
_cell.length_b   1.000
_cell.length_c   1.000
_cell.angle_alpha   90.00
_cell.angle_beta   90.00
_cell.angle_gamma   90.00
#
_symmetry.space_group_name_H-M   'P 1'
#
loop_
_entity.id
_entity.type
_entity.pdbx_description
1 polymer ?
#
loop_
_entity_poly.entity_id
_entity_poly.type
_entity_poly.pdbx_seq_one_letter_code
_entity_poly.pdbx_strand_id
1 'polypeptide(L)'
;MNYQSIIESLRVKALLSFLFLIAFFPNEVVSQVVQVDSITISKEWKDCNGTNKLIVNVNALCNPDEPPFDGHKTMIDVSLKNKKHSLSIRFDDPDYQMEMIAFSEKNIWFSSLKKARVVFIPFSYCSNSDSEKKLSYIILYNDKKYLYHIPFKCTEEDDCVLNADLNKSMSDLNPKIRTELIKKIKSHYKKGSDFN
;
A
#
# COMPACT_ATOMS: atom_id res chain seq x y z
N MET A 1 -63.83 -18.66 38.06
CA MET A 1 -62.44 -18.16 37.90
C MET A 1 -61.94 -18.58 36.53
N ASN A 2 -61.65 -17.61 35.66
CA ASN A 2 -61.36 -17.88 34.25
C ASN A 2 -59.85 -18.14 34.05
N TYR A 3 -59.47 -19.41 33.97
CA TYR A 3 -58.08 -19.87 33.87
C TYR A 3 -57.36 -19.34 32.61
N GLN A 4 -58.09 -19.04 31.53
CA GLN A 4 -57.51 -18.54 30.29
C GLN A 4 -56.90 -17.13 30.44
N SER A 5 -57.52 -16.23 31.20
CA SER A 5 -57.00 -14.86 31.34
C SER A 5 -55.71 -14.80 32.17
N ILE A 6 -55.52 -15.76 33.08
CA ILE A 6 -54.32 -15.85 33.92
C ILE A 6 -53.12 -16.30 33.07
N ILE A 7 -53.32 -17.30 32.20
CA ILE A 7 -52.28 -17.84 31.31
C ILE A 7 -51.86 -16.80 30.26
N GLU A 8 -52.79 -16.05 29.68
CA GLU A 8 -52.45 -14.96 28.75
C GLU A 8 -51.64 -13.85 29.43
N SER A 9 -52.00 -13.47 30.67
CA SER A 9 -51.25 -12.44 31.41
C SER A 9 -49.81 -12.87 31.75
N LEU A 10 -49.59 -14.17 32.02
CA LEU A 10 -48.27 -14.72 32.30
C LEU A 10 -47.41 -14.80 31.04
N ARG A 11 -48.00 -15.16 29.88
CA ARG A 11 -47.29 -15.15 28.59
C ARG A 11 -46.85 -13.76 28.18
N VAL A 12 -47.71 -12.75 28.36
CA VAL A 12 -47.40 -11.35 28.01
C VAL A 12 -46.28 -10.81 28.90
N LYS A 13 -46.31 -11.09 30.21
CA LYS A 13 -45.24 -10.69 31.14
C LYS A 13 -43.90 -11.36 30.81
N ALA A 14 -43.91 -12.66 30.49
CA ALA A 14 -42.70 -13.37 30.09
C ALA A 14 -42.10 -12.83 28.78
N LEU A 15 -42.95 -12.51 27.78
CA LEU A 15 -42.50 -11.92 26.51
C LEU A 15 -41.90 -10.52 26.70
N LEU A 16 -42.53 -9.69 27.52
CA LEU A 16 -42.05 -8.34 27.84
C LEU A 16 -40.72 -8.37 28.61
N SER A 17 -40.57 -9.28 29.58
CA SER A 17 -39.28 -9.47 30.27
C SER A 17 -38.18 -9.98 29.35
N PHE A 18 -38.51 -10.81 28.35
CA PHE A 18 -37.53 -11.29 27.36
C PHE A 18 -37.09 -10.18 26.40
N LEU A 19 -38.01 -9.31 25.96
CA LEU A 19 -37.71 -8.14 25.13
C LEU A 19 -36.86 -7.09 25.87
N PHE A 20 -37.11 -6.90 27.17
CA PHE A 20 -36.27 -6.03 28.00
C PHE A 20 -34.85 -6.57 28.19
N LEU A 21 -34.64 -7.88 28.24
CA LEU A 21 -33.29 -8.44 28.32
C LEU A 21 -32.47 -8.19 27.05
N ILE A 22 -33.07 -8.22 25.86
CA ILE A 22 -32.35 -8.00 24.59
C ILE A 22 -32.02 -6.52 24.37
N ALA A 23 -32.85 -5.60 24.86
CA ALA A 23 -32.64 -4.15 24.69
C ALA A 23 -31.58 -3.55 25.63
N PHE A 24 -31.18 -4.26 26.70
CA PHE A 24 -30.25 -3.76 27.73
C PHE A 24 -28.86 -4.40 27.70
N PHE A 25 -28.56 -5.28 26.75
CA PHE A 25 -27.17 -5.61 26.43
C PHE A 25 -26.69 -4.63 25.36
N PRO A 26 -25.96 -3.56 25.72
CA PRO A 26 -25.19 -2.85 24.72
C PRO A 26 -24.25 -3.87 24.10
N ASN A 27 -24.49 -4.21 22.84
CA ASN A 27 -23.45 -4.78 22.00
C ASN A 27 -22.40 -3.68 21.85
N GLU A 28 -21.52 -3.55 22.84
CA GLU A 28 -20.25 -2.88 22.65
C GLU A 28 -19.53 -3.70 21.59
N VAL A 29 -19.72 -3.33 20.34
CA VAL A 29 -18.82 -3.71 19.27
C VAL A 29 -17.52 -3.01 19.64
N VAL A 30 -16.71 -3.70 20.43
CA VAL A 30 -15.32 -3.33 20.68
C VAL A 30 -14.65 -3.46 19.32
N SER A 31 -14.69 -2.38 18.55
CA SER A 31 -13.83 -2.20 17.40
C SER A 31 -12.42 -2.17 17.96
N GLN A 32 -11.76 -3.33 18.02
CA GLN A 32 -10.33 -3.38 18.19
C GLN A 32 -9.76 -2.55 17.04
N VAL A 33 -9.27 -1.35 17.37
CA VAL A 33 -8.51 -0.54 16.44
C VAL A 33 -7.22 -1.32 16.24
N VAL A 34 -7.19 -2.18 15.21
CA VAL A 34 -5.96 -2.83 14.77
C VAL A 34 -5.07 -1.70 14.31
N GLN A 35 -4.04 -1.41 15.11
CA GLN A 35 -3.05 -0.39 14.80
C GLN A 35 -2.20 -0.93 13.66
N VAL A 36 -2.51 -0.49 12.44
CA VAL A 36 -1.76 -0.88 11.26
C VAL A 36 -0.62 0.10 11.05
N ASP A 37 0.57 -0.42 10.80
CA ASP A 37 1.76 0.39 10.59
C ASP A 37 1.57 1.37 9.42
N SER A 38 2.08 2.57 9.60
CA SER A 38 2.04 3.63 8.59
C SER A 38 3.30 4.46 8.67
N ILE A 39 3.66 5.07 7.54
CA ILE A 39 4.83 5.94 7.48
C ILE A 39 4.51 7.21 6.69
N THR A 40 5.04 8.32 7.18
CA THR A 40 5.05 9.60 6.48
C THR A 40 6.49 10.06 6.32
N ILE A 41 6.93 10.22 5.08
CA ILE A 41 8.27 10.69 4.73
C ILE A 41 8.17 12.09 4.15
N SER A 42 9.05 12.98 4.62
CA SER A 42 9.21 14.31 4.05
C SER A 42 10.66 14.54 3.63
N LYS A 43 10.88 14.81 2.34
CA LYS A 43 12.21 15.14 1.79
C LYS A 43 12.17 16.48 1.08
N GLU A 44 13.20 17.30 1.29
CA GLU A 44 13.33 18.60 0.64
C GLU A 44 14.69 18.74 -0.06
N TRP A 45 14.70 19.36 -1.24
CA TRP A 45 15.94 19.67 -1.97
C TRP A 45 15.78 20.90 -2.86
N LYS A 46 16.91 21.46 -3.31
CA LYS A 46 16.94 22.57 -4.27
C LYS A 46 17.48 22.09 -5.62
N ASP A 47 16.84 22.52 -6.70
CA ASP A 47 17.28 22.33 -8.08
C ASP A 47 16.79 23.48 -8.99
N CYS A 48 16.81 23.32 -10.33
CA CYS A 48 16.36 24.39 -11.24
C CYS A 48 14.86 24.74 -11.15
N ASN A 49 14.07 23.97 -10.39
CA ASN A 49 12.65 24.23 -10.12
C ASN A 49 12.43 24.93 -8.76
N GLY A 50 13.52 25.30 -8.08
CA GLY A 50 13.49 25.96 -6.78
C GLY A 50 13.59 24.97 -5.64
N THR A 51 12.92 25.25 -4.52
CA THR A 51 12.79 24.30 -3.42
C THR A 51 11.68 23.31 -3.74
N ASN A 52 12.04 22.03 -3.73
CA ASN A 52 11.15 20.90 -3.96
C ASN A 52 10.86 20.24 -2.62
N LYS A 53 9.60 19.89 -2.39
CA LYS A 53 9.12 19.18 -1.21
C LYS A 53 8.38 17.93 -1.66
N LEU A 54 8.93 16.77 -1.30
CA LEU A 54 8.33 15.46 -1.49
C LEU A 54 7.70 15.01 -0.17
N ILE A 55 6.43 14.63 -0.22
CA ILE A 55 5.74 13.91 0.86
C ILE A 55 5.33 12.54 0.33
N VAL A 56 5.65 11.49 1.08
CA VAL A 56 5.16 10.12 0.82
C VAL A 56 4.44 9.63 2.06
N ASN A 57 3.17 9.28 1.92
CA ASN A 57 2.36 8.68 2.96
C ASN A 57 2.02 7.26 2.53
N VAL A 58 2.31 6.28 3.38
CA VAL A 58 1.86 4.90 3.19
C VAL A 58 1.11 4.47 4.43
N ASN A 59 -0.10 3.97 4.25
CA ASN A 59 -0.87 3.39 5.34
C ASN A 59 -0.92 1.87 5.19
N ALA A 60 -1.18 1.20 6.31
CA ALA A 60 -1.32 -0.25 6.34
C ALA A 60 -0.15 -0.96 5.65
N LEU A 61 1.06 -0.66 6.15
CA LEU A 61 2.28 -1.35 5.77
C LEU A 61 2.25 -2.77 6.30
N CYS A 62 2.81 -3.70 5.53
CA CYS A 62 3.10 -5.02 6.08
C CYS A 62 4.38 -5.02 6.91
N ASN A 63 4.37 -5.87 7.94
CA ASN A 63 5.57 -6.33 8.61
C ASN A 63 5.86 -7.76 8.13
N PRO A 64 6.91 -8.01 7.31
CA PRO A 64 7.21 -9.35 6.78
C PRO A 64 7.37 -10.44 7.85
N ASP A 65 7.69 -10.07 9.08
CA ASP A 65 7.90 -10.99 10.20
C ASP A 65 6.58 -11.34 10.94
N GLU A 66 5.46 -10.66 10.63
CA GLU A 66 4.17 -10.79 11.34
C GLU A 66 3.00 -11.02 10.36
N PRO A 67 2.87 -12.22 9.75
CA PRO A 67 1.68 -12.59 8.97
C PRO A 67 0.43 -12.74 9.88
N PRO A 68 -0.81 -12.63 9.34
CA PRO A 68 -1.18 -12.61 7.93
C PRO A 68 -1.09 -11.23 7.26
N PHE A 69 -0.88 -11.20 5.94
CA PHE A 69 -0.76 -9.96 5.15
C PHE A 69 -2.07 -9.60 4.44
N ASP A 70 -3.18 -9.65 5.17
CA ASP A 70 -4.51 -9.38 4.64
C ASP A 70 -5.36 -8.45 5.52
N GLY A 71 -6.40 -7.88 4.92
CA GLY A 71 -7.54 -7.31 5.65
C GLY A 71 -7.54 -5.79 5.83
N HIS A 72 -6.43 -5.09 5.55
CA HIS A 72 -6.36 -3.64 5.64
C HIS A 72 -6.12 -2.99 4.28
N LYS A 73 -6.97 -2.01 3.92
CA LYS A 73 -6.80 -1.22 2.70
C LYS A 73 -5.45 -0.48 2.75
N THR A 74 -4.48 -1.02 2.02
CA THR A 74 -3.14 -0.44 1.87
C THR A 74 -3.11 0.54 0.70
N MET A 75 -2.44 1.67 0.90
CA MET A 75 -2.36 2.74 -0.06
C MET A 75 -1.05 3.52 0.12
N ILE A 76 -0.50 3.96 -1.01
CA ILE A 76 0.58 4.94 -1.08
C ILE A 76 0.10 6.24 -1.76
N ASP A 77 0.26 7.37 -1.07
CA ASP A 77 0.02 8.72 -1.59
C ASP A 77 1.35 9.48 -1.62
N VAL A 78 1.71 9.98 -2.78
CA VAL A 78 2.94 10.74 -3.01
C VAL A 78 2.58 12.10 -3.57
N SER A 79 3.14 13.15 -2.97
CA SER A 79 3.09 14.50 -3.53
C SER A 79 4.47 15.13 -3.67
N LEU A 80 4.67 15.87 -4.76
CA LEU A 80 5.86 16.68 -5.01
C LEU A 80 5.46 18.09 -5.39
N LYS A 81 5.85 19.07 -4.57
CA LYS A 81 5.54 20.48 -4.78
C LYS A 81 6.81 21.32 -4.87
N ASN A 82 6.85 22.21 -5.85
CA ASN A 82 7.84 23.27 -5.96
C ASN A 82 7.16 24.54 -6.50
N LYS A 83 7.96 25.57 -6.86
CA LYS A 83 7.39 26.84 -7.37
C LYS A 83 6.75 26.72 -8.76
N LYS A 84 7.14 25.71 -9.56
CA LYS A 84 6.68 25.52 -10.95
C LYS A 84 5.59 24.46 -11.09
N HIS A 85 5.64 23.42 -10.28
CA HIS A 85 4.85 22.21 -10.43
C HIS A 85 4.30 21.72 -9.08
N SER A 86 3.13 21.09 -9.14
CA SER A 86 2.52 20.35 -8.04
C SER A 86 1.99 19.04 -8.57
N LEU A 87 2.62 17.94 -8.17
CA LEU A 87 2.24 16.58 -8.54
C LEU A 87 1.69 15.85 -7.33
N SER A 88 0.66 15.03 -7.53
CA SER A 88 0.19 14.05 -6.56
C SER A 88 -0.21 12.78 -7.30
N ILE A 89 0.10 11.63 -6.73
CA ILE A 89 -0.32 10.31 -7.18
C ILE A 89 -0.71 9.48 -5.97
N ARG A 90 -1.87 8.86 -6.06
CA ARG A 90 -2.39 7.92 -5.07
C ARG A 90 -2.56 6.58 -5.75
N PHE A 91 -2.08 5.53 -5.11
CA PHE A 91 -2.33 4.15 -5.49
C PHE A 91 -2.97 3.46 -4.30
N ASP A 92 -4.23 3.08 -4.47
CA ASP A 92 -4.95 2.20 -3.56
C ASP A 92 -4.83 0.78 -4.15
N ASP A 93 -4.24 -0.15 -3.38
CA ASP A 93 -4.01 -1.51 -3.86
C ASP A 93 -5.34 -2.27 -3.98
N PRO A 94 -5.74 -2.74 -5.17
CA PRO A 94 -6.99 -3.49 -5.33
C PRO A 94 -6.96 -4.85 -4.63
N ASP A 95 -5.77 -5.43 -4.44
CA ASP A 95 -5.59 -6.79 -3.95
C ASP A 95 -5.30 -6.83 -2.43
N TYR A 96 -5.62 -5.76 -1.70
CA TYR A 96 -5.37 -5.60 -0.26
C TYR A 96 -5.94 -6.69 0.66
N GLN A 97 -6.78 -7.57 0.11
CA GLN A 97 -7.32 -8.75 0.80
C GLN A 97 -6.35 -9.94 0.78
N MET A 98 -5.30 -9.89 -0.04
CA MET A 98 -4.33 -10.98 -0.25
C MET A 98 -2.87 -10.51 -0.11
N GLU A 99 -2.66 -9.19 -0.11
CA GLU A 99 -1.34 -8.59 0.05
C GLU A 99 -1.41 -7.20 0.71
N MET A 100 -0.27 -6.73 1.19
CA MET A 100 -0.11 -5.42 1.82
C MET A 100 1.20 -4.77 1.37
N ILE A 101 1.25 -3.44 1.25
CA ILE A 101 2.44 -2.73 0.74
C ILE A 101 3.61 -2.89 1.71
N ALA A 102 4.75 -3.35 1.17
CA ALA A 102 6.06 -3.29 1.80
C ALA A 102 6.79 -2.03 1.29
N PHE A 103 7.21 -1.16 2.20
CA PHE A 103 7.83 0.11 1.81
C PHE A 103 8.87 0.59 2.82
N SER A 104 9.97 1.15 2.29
CA SER A 104 11.05 1.66 3.11
C SER A 104 11.62 2.97 2.56
N GLU A 105 11.74 3.99 3.41
CA GLU A 105 12.34 5.27 3.05
C GLU A 105 13.75 5.13 2.47
N LYS A 106 14.53 4.17 3.00
CA LYS A 106 15.92 3.93 2.60
C LYS A 106 16.05 3.56 1.12
N ASN A 107 14.97 3.02 0.55
CA ASN A 107 14.91 2.60 -0.84
C ASN A 107 14.50 3.74 -1.77
N ILE A 108 14.08 4.91 -1.27
CA ILE A 108 13.86 6.08 -2.13
C ILE A 108 15.22 6.60 -2.59
N TRP A 109 15.39 6.77 -3.91
CA TRP A 109 16.61 7.39 -4.45
C TRP A 109 16.30 8.48 -5.46
N PHE A 110 17.33 9.30 -5.69
CA PHE A 110 17.28 10.43 -6.59
C PHE A 110 18.33 10.27 -7.68
N SER A 111 17.97 10.65 -8.90
CA SER A 111 18.93 10.82 -9.99
C SER A 111 18.88 12.25 -10.51
N SER A 112 20.01 12.74 -11.00
CA SER A 112 20.08 14.04 -11.65
C SER A 112 19.96 13.87 -13.15
N LEU A 113 18.90 14.43 -13.74
CA LEU A 113 18.74 14.50 -15.18
C LEU A 113 18.61 15.95 -15.63
N LYS A 114 19.65 16.44 -16.31
CA LYS A 114 19.86 17.86 -16.59
C LYS A 114 20.06 18.63 -15.28
N LYS A 115 19.20 19.61 -14.98
CA LYS A 115 19.28 20.47 -13.78
C LYS A 115 18.15 20.19 -12.77
N ALA A 116 17.39 19.12 -12.96
CA ALA A 116 16.29 18.71 -12.09
C ALA A 116 16.53 17.28 -11.57
N ARG A 117 15.97 16.96 -10.40
CA ARG A 117 16.02 15.60 -9.87
C ARG A 117 14.84 14.76 -10.34
N VAL A 118 15.13 13.51 -10.67
CA VAL A 118 14.17 12.42 -10.79
C VAL A 118 14.05 11.76 -9.43
N VAL A 119 12.84 11.50 -8.97
CA VAL A 119 12.57 10.76 -7.73
C VAL A 119 12.07 9.37 -8.09
N PHE A 120 12.68 8.34 -7.52
CA PHE A 120 12.23 6.96 -7.64
C PHE A 120 11.79 6.46 -6.27
N ILE A 121 10.56 5.97 -6.19
CA ILE A 121 9.92 5.52 -4.97
C ILE A 121 9.51 4.06 -5.20
N PRO A 122 10.41 3.08 -4.93
CA PRO A 122 10.07 1.67 -4.98
C PRO A 122 9.14 1.31 -3.83
N PHE A 123 8.25 0.36 -4.08
CA PHE A 123 7.50 -0.37 -3.07
C PHE A 123 7.17 -1.78 -3.60
N SER A 124 7.09 -2.74 -2.70
CA SER A 124 6.80 -4.14 -2.96
C SER A 124 5.58 -4.54 -2.12
N TYR A 125 5.32 -5.85 -1.99
CA TYR A 125 4.14 -6.36 -1.32
C TYR A 125 4.53 -7.59 -0.50
N CYS A 126 4.10 -7.63 0.76
CA CYS A 126 3.99 -8.89 1.48
C CYS A 126 2.70 -9.55 1.00
N SER A 127 2.79 -10.80 0.55
CA SER A 127 1.64 -11.55 0.03
C SER A 127 1.58 -12.91 0.72
N ASN A 128 0.36 -13.41 0.87
CA ASN A 128 0.11 -14.78 1.33
C ASN A 128 0.43 -15.83 0.24
N SER A 129 0.91 -15.42 -0.94
CA SER A 129 1.34 -16.27 -2.06
C SER A 129 2.84 -16.09 -2.34
N ASP A 130 3.56 -17.20 -2.49
CA ASP A 130 5.03 -17.20 -2.51
C ASP A 130 5.66 -17.13 -3.91
N SER A 131 4.91 -17.49 -4.97
CA SER A 131 5.50 -17.74 -6.30
C SER A 131 5.59 -16.51 -7.23
N GLU A 132 4.79 -15.48 -6.99
CA GLU A 132 4.79 -14.25 -7.78
C GLU A 132 5.13 -13.06 -6.88
N LYS A 133 6.12 -12.27 -7.30
CA LYS A 133 6.49 -11.03 -6.62
C LYS A 133 6.21 -9.85 -7.54
N LYS A 134 5.75 -8.75 -6.95
CA LYS A 134 5.44 -7.51 -7.66
C LYS A 134 6.33 -6.40 -7.11
N LEU A 135 7.08 -5.74 -7.98
CA LEU A 135 7.83 -4.53 -7.65
C LEU A 135 7.16 -3.35 -8.32
N SER A 136 6.80 -2.34 -7.54
CA SER A 136 6.15 -1.14 -8.03
C SER A 136 7.04 0.08 -7.88
N TYR A 137 6.88 1.02 -8.81
CA TYR A 137 7.61 2.28 -8.81
C TYR A 137 6.67 3.44 -9.04
N ILE A 138 6.69 4.40 -8.12
CA ILE A 138 6.27 5.77 -8.41
C ILE A 138 7.51 6.55 -8.84
N ILE A 139 7.42 7.22 -10.00
CA ILE A 139 8.50 8.04 -10.53
C ILE A 139 7.98 9.44 -10.77
N LEU A 140 8.70 10.44 -10.24
CA LEU A 140 8.36 11.85 -10.41
C LEU A 140 9.51 12.59 -11.10
N TYR A 141 9.19 13.32 -12.17
CA TYR A 141 10.16 14.15 -12.87
C TYR A 141 9.49 15.36 -13.53
N ASN A 142 9.89 16.56 -13.13
CA ASN A 142 9.27 17.83 -13.53
C ASN A 142 7.75 17.85 -13.28
N ASP A 143 6.94 17.88 -14.35
CA ASP A 143 5.49 17.88 -14.37
C ASP A 143 4.89 16.51 -14.68
N LYS A 144 5.72 15.45 -14.72
CA LYS A 144 5.29 14.09 -15.02
C LYS A 144 5.39 13.17 -13.82
N LYS A 145 4.41 12.28 -13.73
CA LYS A 145 4.29 11.21 -12.73
C LYS A 145 4.02 9.89 -13.44
N TYR A 146 4.61 8.82 -12.96
CA TYR A 146 4.45 7.47 -13.49
C TYR A 146 4.24 6.50 -12.35
N LEU A 147 3.43 5.47 -12.61
CA LEU A 147 3.26 4.32 -11.74
C LEU A 147 3.45 3.08 -12.61
N TYR A 148 4.41 2.24 -12.24
CA TYR A 148 4.66 0.96 -12.90
C TYR A 148 4.56 -0.17 -11.89
N HIS A 149 3.94 -1.26 -12.32
CA HIS A 149 3.94 -2.54 -11.60
C HIS A 149 4.73 -3.54 -12.45
N ILE A 150 5.74 -4.15 -11.85
CA ILE A 150 6.73 -4.98 -12.54
C ILE A 150 6.64 -6.39 -11.95
N PRO A 151 6.14 -7.37 -12.73
CA PRO A 151 6.02 -8.73 -12.24
C PRO A 151 7.36 -9.46 -12.28
N PHE A 152 7.58 -10.25 -11.25
CA PHE A 152 8.66 -11.22 -11.10
C PHE A 152 8.06 -12.58 -10.81
N LYS A 153 8.69 -13.61 -11.36
CA LYS A 153 8.42 -14.99 -11.02
C LYS A 153 9.57 -15.51 -10.18
N CYS A 154 9.27 -16.05 -9.01
CA CYS A 154 10.26 -16.61 -8.11
C CYS A 154 10.16 -18.13 -8.07
N THR A 155 11.30 -18.81 -7.93
CA THR A 155 11.37 -20.25 -7.73
C THR A 155 11.31 -20.59 -6.25
N GLU A 156 11.13 -21.87 -5.93
CA GLU A 156 11.21 -22.37 -4.55
C GLU A 156 12.59 -22.16 -3.91
N GLU A 157 13.64 -21.99 -4.73
CA GLU A 157 15.01 -21.70 -4.29
C GLU A 157 15.26 -20.19 -4.03
N ASP A 158 14.20 -19.39 -3.96
CA ASP A 158 14.20 -17.92 -3.78
C ASP A 158 14.76 -17.14 -4.97
N ASP A 159 15.13 -17.78 -6.08
CA ASP A 159 15.61 -17.08 -7.28
C ASP A 159 14.45 -16.44 -8.04
N CYS A 160 14.53 -15.14 -8.30
CA CYS A 160 13.51 -14.36 -8.97
C CYS A 160 13.96 -13.86 -10.34
N VAL A 161 13.09 -14.03 -11.33
CA VAL A 161 13.30 -13.60 -12.71
C VAL A 161 12.23 -12.59 -13.11
N LEU A 162 12.67 -11.51 -13.72
CA LEU A 162 11.80 -10.50 -14.32
C LEU A 162 10.92 -11.12 -15.40
N ASN A 163 9.60 -10.99 -15.26
CA ASN A 163 8.60 -11.52 -16.18
C ASN A 163 7.96 -10.42 -17.04
N ALA A 164 8.76 -9.49 -17.56
CA ALA A 164 8.28 -8.37 -18.38
C ALA A 164 9.35 -7.79 -19.31
N ASP A 165 8.94 -7.31 -20.48
CA ASP A 165 9.77 -6.43 -21.32
C ASP A 165 9.68 -4.98 -20.82
N LEU A 166 10.66 -4.58 -20.00
CA LEU A 166 10.72 -3.24 -19.40
C LEU A 166 10.90 -2.11 -20.41
N ASN A 167 11.50 -2.38 -21.59
CA ASN A 167 11.64 -1.34 -22.61
C ASN A 167 10.30 -0.99 -23.22
N LYS A 168 9.45 -2.01 -23.41
CA LYS A 168 8.09 -1.85 -23.91
C LYS A 168 7.16 -1.28 -22.85
N SER A 169 7.18 -1.81 -21.63
CA SER A 169 6.24 -1.41 -20.57
C SER A 169 6.45 0.01 -20.05
N MET A 170 7.67 0.56 -20.16
CA MET A 170 8.02 1.93 -19.76
C MET A 170 8.35 2.79 -20.99
N SER A 171 7.69 2.55 -22.12
CA SER A 171 8.02 3.20 -23.39
C SER A 171 7.83 4.73 -23.37
N ASP A 172 6.91 5.21 -22.54
CA ASP A 172 6.58 6.60 -22.28
C ASP A 172 7.56 7.32 -21.34
N LEU A 173 8.33 6.56 -20.55
CA LEU A 173 9.36 7.10 -19.68
C LEU A 173 10.54 7.65 -20.50
N ASN A 174 11.13 8.75 -20.04
CA ASN A 174 12.32 9.32 -20.68
C ASN A 174 13.41 8.23 -20.82
N PRO A 175 14.03 8.05 -22.01
CA PRO A 175 14.96 6.95 -22.23
C PRO A 175 16.13 6.88 -21.25
N LYS A 176 16.64 8.02 -20.78
CA LYS A 176 17.73 8.05 -19.78
C LYS A 176 17.24 7.56 -18.40
N ILE A 177 16.05 7.99 -17.99
CA ILE A 177 15.42 7.54 -16.74
C ILE A 177 15.12 6.04 -16.82
N ARG A 178 14.56 5.58 -17.94
CA ARG A 178 14.25 4.17 -18.19
C ARG A 178 15.49 3.29 -18.10
N THR A 179 16.57 3.66 -18.79
CA THR A 179 17.83 2.89 -18.76
C THR A 179 18.39 2.78 -17.34
N GLU A 180 18.35 3.87 -16.57
CA GLU A 180 18.81 3.86 -15.18
C GLU A 180 17.95 2.94 -14.30
N LEU A 181 16.63 3.05 -14.41
CA LEU A 181 15.69 2.21 -13.67
C LEU A 181 15.87 0.73 -14.00
N ILE A 182 15.92 0.37 -15.29
CA ILE A 182 16.14 -1.01 -15.74
C ILE A 182 17.46 -1.56 -15.17
N LYS A 183 18.53 -0.76 -15.20
CA LYS A 183 19.82 -1.15 -14.62
C LYS A 183 19.69 -1.43 -13.12
N LYS A 184 19.01 -0.55 -12.38
CA LYS A 184 18.80 -0.70 -10.94
C LYS A 184 18.02 -1.98 -10.64
N ILE A 185 16.89 -2.20 -11.32
CA ILE A 185 16.03 -3.36 -11.15
C ILE A 185 16.83 -4.65 -11.34
N LYS A 186 17.50 -4.80 -12.49
CA LYS A 186 18.27 -6.02 -12.82
C LYS A 186 19.46 -6.26 -11.89
N SER A 187 19.99 -5.20 -11.28
CA SER A 187 21.12 -5.33 -10.35
C SER A 187 20.70 -5.74 -8.94
N HIS A 188 19.49 -5.38 -8.52
CA HIS A 188 19.09 -5.44 -7.11
C HIS A 188 18.06 -6.52 -6.80
N TYR A 189 17.16 -6.85 -7.72
CA TYR A 189 16.07 -7.81 -7.46
C TYR A 189 16.36 -9.11 -8.19
N LYS A 190 17.04 -10.02 -7.50
CA LYS A 190 17.41 -11.35 -8.00
C LYS A 190 16.87 -12.45 -7.12
N LYS A 191 16.54 -12.13 -5.87
CA LYS A 191 16.00 -13.05 -4.88
C LYS A 191 14.70 -12.53 -4.31
N GLY A 192 13.83 -13.42 -3.82
CA GLY A 192 12.56 -13.02 -3.18
C GLY A 192 12.80 -12.20 -1.92
N SER A 193 13.87 -12.52 -1.19
CA SER A 193 14.36 -11.71 -0.06
C SER A 193 14.75 -10.26 -0.43
N ASP A 194 15.05 -9.94 -1.69
CA ASP A 194 15.36 -8.55 -2.12
C ASP A 194 14.11 -7.65 -2.14
N PHE A 195 12.91 -8.22 -2.00
CA PHE A 195 11.64 -7.49 -2.00
C PHE A 195 11.18 -7.09 -0.60
N ASN A 196 11.91 -7.47 0.46
CA ASN A 196 11.59 -7.20 1.85
C ASN A 196 12.51 -6.13 2.47
#